data_AF-A0A7X0JT06-F1
#
_entry.id   AF-A0A7X0JT06-F1
#
_cell.length_a   1.000
_cell.length_b   1.000
_cell.length_c   1.000
_cell.angle_alpha   90.00
_cell.angle_beta   90.00
_cell.angle_gamma   90.00
#
_symmetry.space_group_name_H-M   'P 1'
#
loop_
_entity.id
_entity.type
_entity.pdbx_description
1 polymer ?
#
loop_
_entity_poly.entity_id
_entity_poly.type
_entity_poly.pdbx_seq_one_letter_code
_entity_poly.pdbx_strand_id
1 'polypeptide(L)'
;MEPEILERRLKFYYITVILSVFSAFLSFAYNAWRLEVSEDNSTIRTASFQVFLQLAELEQGIYRLHYDGDKITGSPRKGWVSVALIRDLSMLIGPDVAKESETLHSNWSKRWALIETDRQAVDDTVDDIDRVRALITKHLSELD
;
A
#
# COMPACT_ATOMS: atom_id res chain seq x y z
N MET A 1 -22.47 -24.52 59.72
CA MET A 1 -21.85 -23.66 58.70
C MET A 1 -22.97 -22.80 58.12
N GLU A 2 -23.01 -21.52 58.48
CA GLU A 2 -24.21 -20.69 58.25
C GLU A 2 -24.51 -20.53 56.75
N PRO A 3 -25.76 -20.76 56.31
CA PRO A 3 -26.18 -20.67 54.91
C PRO A 3 -25.91 -19.29 54.28
N GLU A 4 -25.91 -18.24 55.10
CA GLU A 4 -25.61 -16.86 54.70
C GLU A 4 -24.16 -16.67 54.21
N ILE A 5 -23.20 -17.36 54.81
CA ILE A 5 -21.79 -17.33 54.40
C ILE A 5 -21.63 -18.01 53.03
N LEU A 6 -22.37 -19.10 52.79
CA LEU A 6 -22.35 -19.83 51.52
C LEU A 6 -22.95 -18.97 50.39
N GLU A 7 -24.08 -18.31 50.64
CA GLU A 7 -24.73 -17.43 49.66
C GLU A 7 -23.82 -16.26 49.26
N ARG A 8 -23.16 -15.62 50.25
CA ARG A 8 -22.21 -14.54 50.00
C ARG A 8 -21.00 -14.99 49.17
N ARG A 9 -20.45 -16.17 49.44
CA ARG A 9 -19.35 -16.75 48.65
C ARG A 9 -19.77 -17.05 47.21
N LEU A 10 -20.97 -17.58 47.01
CA LEU A 10 -21.52 -17.85 45.68
C LEU A 10 -21.72 -16.55 44.89
N LYS A 11 -22.25 -15.48 45.51
CA LYS A 11 -22.36 -14.16 44.87
C LYS A 11 -21.01 -13.62 44.40
N PHE A 12 -19.98 -13.68 45.25
CA PHE A 12 -18.63 -13.26 44.85
C PHE A 12 -18.07 -14.13 43.73
N TYR A 13 -18.26 -15.45 43.78
CA TYR A 13 -17.84 -16.34 42.69
C TYR A 13 -18.50 -15.96 41.37
N TYR A 14 -19.82 -15.77 41.34
CA TYR A 14 -20.54 -15.36 40.13
C TYR A 14 -20.08 -14.00 39.62
N ILE A 15 -19.86 -13.02 40.50
CA ILE A 15 -19.32 -11.71 40.11
C ILE A 15 -17.95 -11.88 39.45
N THR A 16 -17.04 -12.64 40.07
CA THR A 16 -15.71 -12.90 39.51
C THR A 16 -15.79 -13.61 38.17
N VAL A 17 -16.65 -14.63 38.03
CA VAL A 17 -16.85 -15.34 36.76
C VAL A 17 -17.38 -14.39 35.69
N ILE A 18 -18.41 -13.58 35.98
CA ILE A 18 -18.96 -12.61 35.03
C ILE A 18 -17.89 -11.61 34.60
N LEU A 19 -17.13 -11.06 35.56
CA LEU A 19 -16.04 -10.12 35.27
C LEU A 19 -14.93 -10.77 34.45
N SER A 20 -14.60 -12.04 34.72
CA SER A 20 -13.57 -12.79 34.00
C SER A 20 -13.98 -13.06 32.55
N VAL A 21 -15.22 -13.53 32.36
CA VAL A 21 -15.79 -13.77 31.03
C VAL A 21 -15.89 -12.46 30.25
N PHE A 22 -16.41 -11.39 30.88
CA PHE A 22 -16.50 -10.08 30.24
C PHE A 22 -15.13 -9.54 29.83
N SER A 23 -14.13 -9.64 30.71
CA SER A 23 -12.75 -9.22 30.41
C SER A 23 -12.15 -10.05 29.27
N ALA A 24 -12.42 -11.35 29.22
CA ALA A 24 -11.97 -12.23 28.14
C ALA A 24 -12.60 -11.83 26.80
N PHE A 25 -13.90 -11.53 26.77
CA PHE A 25 -14.58 -11.03 25.57
C PHE A 25 -14.00 -9.72 25.07
N LEU A 26 -13.78 -8.74 25.96
CA LEU A 26 -13.14 -7.47 25.58
C LEU A 26 -11.73 -7.67 25.03
N SER A 27 -10.93 -8.53 25.67
CA SER A 27 -9.57 -8.84 25.21
C SER A 27 -9.57 -9.49 23.83
N PHE A 28 -10.49 -10.43 23.60
CA PHE A 28 -10.64 -11.08 22.31
C PHE A 28 -11.07 -10.08 21.22
N ALA A 29 -12.07 -9.24 21.50
CA ALA A 29 -12.53 -8.22 20.56
C ALA A 29 -11.42 -7.25 20.18
N TYR A 30 -10.64 -6.78 21.16
CA TYR A 30 -9.49 -5.92 20.91
C TYR A 30 -8.43 -6.60 20.05
N ASN A 31 -8.08 -7.87 20.33
CA ASN A 31 -7.10 -8.61 19.55
C ASN A 31 -7.58 -8.86 18.10
N ALA A 32 -8.87 -9.15 17.90
CA ALA A 32 -9.44 -9.35 16.56
C ALA A 32 -9.37 -8.05 15.73
N TRP A 33 -9.80 -6.93 16.29
CA TRP A 33 -9.71 -5.62 15.62
C TRP A 33 -8.26 -5.24 15.32
N ARG A 34 -7.35 -5.42 16.28
CA ARG A 34 -5.92 -5.13 16.09
C ARG A 34 -5.29 -6.00 14.99
N LEU A 35 -5.70 -7.25 14.87
CA LEU A 35 -5.23 -8.15 13.83
C LEU A 35 -5.66 -7.66 12.44
N GLU A 36 -6.92 -7.29 12.28
CA GLU A 36 -7.46 -6.73 11.02
C GLU A 36 -6.67 -5.49 10.58
N VAL A 37 -6.46 -4.53 11.48
CA VAL A 37 -5.64 -3.34 11.20
C VAL A 37 -4.21 -3.70 10.81
N SER A 38 -3.61 -4.70 11.48
CA SER A 38 -2.25 -5.15 11.14
C SER A 38 -2.16 -5.82 9.77
N GLU A 39 -3.19 -6.57 9.36
CA GLU A 39 -3.28 -7.21 8.05
C GLU A 39 -3.46 -6.18 6.94
N ASP A 40 -4.30 -5.17 7.15
CA ASP A 40 -4.47 -4.04 6.23
C ASP A 40 -3.16 -3.27 6.05
N ASN A 41 -2.47 -2.91 7.15
CA ASN A 41 -1.18 -2.22 7.08
C ASN A 41 -0.09 -3.06 6.40
N SER A 42 -0.15 -4.39 6.54
CA SER A 42 0.75 -5.32 5.84
C SER A 42 0.50 -5.34 4.33
N THR A 43 -0.78 -5.34 3.93
CA THR A 43 -1.20 -5.28 2.52
C THR A 43 -0.74 -3.98 1.87
N ILE A 44 -0.98 -2.84 2.52
CA ILE A 44 -0.56 -1.52 2.03
C ILE A 44 0.97 -1.46 1.88
N ARG A 45 1.74 -1.92 2.88
CA ARG A 45 3.22 -1.98 2.78
C ARG A 45 3.69 -2.83 1.62
N THR A 46 3.11 -4.02 1.47
CA THR A 46 3.50 -4.96 0.41
C THR A 46 3.22 -4.36 -0.97
N ALA A 47 2.02 -3.83 -1.18
CA ALA A 47 1.67 -3.15 -2.43
C ALA A 47 2.59 -1.95 -2.71
N SER A 48 2.87 -1.13 -1.70
CA SER A 48 3.75 0.04 -1.80
C SER A 48 5.15 -0.32 -2.28
N PHE A 49 5.78 -1.35 -1.70
CA PHE A 49 7.10 -1.78 -2.14
C PHE A 49 7.09 -2.37 -3.56
N GLN A 50 6.04 -3.11 -3.94
CA GLN A 50 5.90 -3.59 -5.31
C GLN A 50 5.78 -2.43 -6.31
N VAL A 51 4.99 -1.40 -5.99
CA VAL A 51 4.86 -0.22 -6.84
C VAL A 51 6.18 0.57 -6.90
N PHE A 52 6.92 0.72 -5.80
CA PHE A 52 8.25 1.35 -5.85
C PHE A 52 9.22 0.63 -6.79
N LEU A 53 9.25 -0.70 -6.76
CA LEU A 53 10.10 -1.49 -7.65
C LEU A 53 9.71 -1.27 -9.12
N GLN A 54 8.42 -1.24 -9.42
CA GLN A 54 7.93 -1.00 -10.78
C GLN A 54 8.17 0.44 -11.26
N LEU A 55 8.03 1.43 -10.38
CA LEU A 55 8.39 2.83 -10.68
C LEU A 55 9.89 2.96 -11.00
N ALA A 56 10.75 2.30 -10.22
CA ALA A 56 12.18 2.28 -10.47
C ALA A 56 12.54 1.54 -11.77
N GLU A 57 11.87 0.43 -12.08
CA GLU A 57 12.06 -0.31 -13.33
C GLU A 57 11.67 0.53 -14.55
N LEU A 58 10.54 1.25 -14.47
CA LEU A 58 10.08 2.18 -15.50
C LEU A 58 11.08 3.31 -15.71
N GLU A 59 11.51 3.98 -14.64
CA GLU A 59 12.47 5.09 -14.70
C GLU A 59 13.81 4.65 -15.32
N GLN A 60 14.34 3.52 -14.88
CA GLN A 60 15.56 2.96 -15.48
C GLN A 60 15.36 2.58 -16.95
N GLY A 61 14.19 2.06 -17.32
CA GLY A 61 13.86 1.74 -18.72
C GLY A 61 13.85 2.99 -19.59
N ILE A 62 13.27 4.09 -19.10
CA ILE A 62 13.26 5.39 -19.75
C ILE A 62 14.68 5.89 -19.98
N TYR A 63 15.54 5.85 -18.96
CA TYR A 63 16.93 6.30 -19.09
C TYR A 63 17.74 5.44 -20.05
N ARG A 64 17.59 4.11 -20.01
CA ARG A 64 18.26 3.22 -20.96
C ARG A 64 17.85 3.51 -22.41
N LEU A 65 16.56 3.78 -22.64
CA LEU A 65 16.07 4.08 -23.98
C LEU A 65 16.59 5.42 -24.49
N HIS A 66 16.50 6.47 -23.66
CA HIS A 66 16.79 7.84 -24.07
C HIS A 66 18.30 8.17 -24.06
N TYR A 67 18.99 7.83 -22.98
CA TYR A 67 20.40 8.22 -22.77
C TYR A 67 21.39 7.15 -23.24
N ASP A 68 21.08 5.87 -23.03
CA ASP A 68 21.99 4.77 -23.39
C ASP A 68 21.73 4.20 -24.80
N GLY A 69 20.59 4.57 -25.41
CA GLY A 69 20.17 4.06 -26.72
C GLY A 69 19.82 2.57 -26.74
N ASP A 70 19.64 1.94 -25.58
CA ASP A 70 19.32 0.51 -25.47
C ASP A 70 17.81 0.27 -25.65
N LYS A 71 17.44 0.01 -26.91
CA LYS A 71 16.05 -0.26 -27.32
C LYS A 71 15.53 -1.63 -26.89
N ILE A 72 16.41 -2.54 -26.46
CA ILE A 72 16.01 -3.89 -26.03
C ILE A 72 15.65 -3.85 -24.56
N THR A 73 16.54 -3.35 -23.71
CA THR A 73 16.31 -3.33 -22.27
C THR A 73 15.42 -2.17 -21.84
N GLY A 74 15.47 -1.03 -22.54
CA GLY A 74 14.60 0.14 -22.37
C GLY A 74 13.35 0.16 -23.25
N SER A 75 12.95 -0.98 -23.84
CA SER A 75 11.81 -1.01 -24.78
C SER A 75 10.53 -0.39 -24.17
N PRO A 76 9.81 0.49 -24.89
CA PRO A 76 8.53 1.04 -24.42
C PRO A 76 7.48 -0.02 -24.08
N ARG A 77 7.58 -1.23 -24.64
CA ARG A 77 6.72 -2.37 -24.29
C ARG A 77 6.88 -2.79 -22.83
N LYS A 78 8.10 -2.74 -22.28
CA LYS A 78 8.33 -2.97 -20.86
C LYS A 78 7.71 -1.87 -20.01
N GLY A 79 7.85 -0.61 -20.45
CA GLY A 79 7.21 0.53 -19.79
C GLY A 79 5.70 0.38 -19.69
N TRP A 80 5.03 -0.10 -20.74
CA TRP A 80 3.60 -0.43 -20.73
C TRP A 80 3.21 -1.46 -19.66
N VAL A 81 4.03 -2.49 -19.47
CA VAL A 81 3.81 -3.49 -18.41
C VAL A 81 3.95 -2.85 -17.03
N SER A 82 5.01 -2.05 -16.82
CA SER A 82 5.24 -1.37 -15.55
C SER A 82 4.13 -0.38 -15.21
N VAL A 83 3.70 0.50 -16.12
CA VAL A 83 2.63 1.48 -15.82
C VAL A 83 1.28 0.81 -15.55
N ALA A 84 0.98 -0.32 -16.20
CA ALA A 84 -0.22 -1.08 -15.92
C ALA A 84 -0.18 -1.68 -14.51
N LEU A 85 0.93 -2.31 -14.14
CA LEU A 85 1.09 -2.91 -12.81
C LEU A 85 1.11 -1.85 -11.69
N ILE A 86 1.74 -0.70 -11.95
CA ILE A 86 1.71 0.47 -11.05
C ILE A 86 0.27 0.90 -10.80
N ARG A 87 -0.54 1.09 -11.86
CA ARG A 87 -1.95 1.45 -11.73
C ARG A 87 -2.75 0.41 -10.94
N ASP A 88 -2.62 -0.86 -11.32
CA ASP A 88 -3.43 -1.94 -10.76
C ASP A 88 -3.14 -2.14 -9.25
N LEU A 89 -1.88 -2.04 -8.83
CA LEU A 89 -1.49 -2.17 -7.42
C LEU A 89 -1.73 -0.91 -6.59
N SER A 90 -1.72 0.28 -7.21
CA SER A 90 -1.93 1.54 -6.50
C SER A 90 -3.30 1.65 -5.84
N MET A 91 -4.30 0.93 -6.36
CA MET A 91 -5.63 0.83 -5.76
C MET A 91 -5.63 0.19 -4.37
N LEU A 92 -4.62 -0.64 -4.06
CA LEU A 92 -4.44 -1.29 -2.76
C LEU A 92 -3.73 -0.41 -1.74
N ILE A 93 -3.10 0.69 -2.18
CA ILE A 93 -2.32 1.59 -1.32
C ILE A 93 -3.22 2.73 -0.82
N GLY A 94 -3.98 3.34 -1.72
CA GLY A 94 -4.91 4.40 -1.36
C GLY A 94 -5.45 5.18 -2.56
N PRO A 95 -6.54 5.95 -2.37
CA PRO A 95 -7.25 6.62 -3.45
C PRO A 95 -6.41 7.70 -4.15
N ASP A 96 -5.59 8.44 -3.41
CA ASP A 96 -4.72 9.48 -3.99
C ASP A 96 -3.62 8.86 -4.86
N VAL A 97 -3.02 7.76 -4.40
CA VAL A 97 -2.00 7.01 -5.15
C VAL A 97 -2.61 6.38 -6.42
N ALA A 98 -3.83 5.85 -6.32
CA ALA A 98 -4.56 5.31 -7.47
C ALA A 98 -4.84 6.39 -8.53
N LYS A 99 -5.18 7.61 -8.09
CA LYS A 99 -5.43 8.73 -9.00
C LYS A 99 -4.16 9.20 -9.72
N GLU A 100 -3.05 9.34 -9.00
CA GLU A 100 -1.78 9.75 -9.63
C GLU A 100 -1.20 8.66 -10.53
N SER A 101 -1.36 7.37 -10.17
CA SER A 101 -0.93 6.27 -11.05
C SER A 101 -1.75 6.19 -12.33
N GLU A 102 -3.06 6.50 -12.30
CA GLU A 102 -3.86 6.66 -13.52
C GLU A 102 -3.38 7.83 -14.38
N THR A 103 -2.95 8.93 -13.74
CA THR A 103 -2.38 10.09 -14.43
C THR A 103 -1.06 9.72 -15.12
N LEU A 104 -0.16 9.02 -14.43
CA LEU A 104 1.06 8.45 -15.01
C LEU A 104 0.74 7.52 -16.19
N HIS A 105 -0.22 6.61 -16.05
CA HIS A 105 -0.65 5.71 -17.12
C HIS A 105 -1.18 6.47 -18.35
N SER A 106 -2.03 7.48 -18.13
CA SER A 106 -2.58 8.33 -19.19
C SER A 106 -1.49 9.13 -19.91
N ASN A 107 -0.54 9.69 -19.16
CA ASN A 107 0.56 10.47 -19.71
C ASN A 107 1.56 9.60 -20.47
N TRP A 108 1.88 8.41 -19.94
CA TRP A 108 2.65 7.40 -20.66
C TRP A 108 2.00 7.06 -22.01
N SER A 109 0.68 6.84 -22.03
CA SER A 109 -0.06 6.54 -23.27
C SER A 109 0.10 7.63 -24.34
N LYS A 110 0.30 8.89 -23.95
CA LYS A 110 0.46 10.01 -24.87
C LYS A 110 1.92 10.21 -25.30
N ARG A 111 2.88 9.92 -24.41
CA ARG A 111 4.29 10.30 -24.56
C ARG A 111 5.24 9.15 -24.91
N TRP A 112 4.85 7.88 -24.74
CA TRP A 112 5.76 6.73 -24.86
C TRP A 112 6.57 6.71 -26.17
N ALA A 113 5.97 7.16 -27.27
CA ALA A 113 6.60 7.19 -28.60
C ALA A 113 7.69 8.26 -28.73
N LEU A 114 7.65 9.28 -27.86
CA LEU A 114 8.59 10.41 -27.84
C LEU A 114 9.74 10.19 -26.85
N ILE A 115 9.67 9.20 -25.95
CA ILE A 115 10.69 8.95 -24.92
C ILE A 115 12.08 8.75 -25.52
N GLU A 116 12.19 8.13 -26.71
CA GLU A 116 13.48 7.92 -27.36
C GLU A 116 14.16 9.23 -27.78
N THR A 117 13.39 10.26 -28.16
CA THR A 117 13.91 11.42 -28.90
C THR A 117 13.65 12.77 -28.23
N ASP A 118 12.72 12.84 -27.29
CA ASP A 118 12.28 14.08 -26.66
C ASP A 118 12.59 14.06 -25.16
N ARG A 119 13.50 14.95 -24.77
CA ARG A 119 13.89 15.14 -23.38
C ARG A 119 12.74 15.64 -22.52
N GLN A 120 11.86 16.50 -23.05
CA GLN A 120 10.72 16.99 -22.28
C GLN A 120 9.76 15.85 -21.95
N ALA A 121 9.56 14.92 -22.89
CA ALA A 121 8.75 13.72 -22.64
C ALA A 121 9.35 12.84 -21.54
N VAL A 122 10.68 12.73 -21.47
CA VAL A 122 11.39 12.04 -20.39
C VAL A 122 11.19 12.75 -19.05
N ASP A 123 11.54 14.03 -18.98
CA ASP A 123 11.48 14.82 -17.75
C ASP A 123 10.05 14.85 -17.19
N ASP A 124 9.03 15.07 -18.04
CA ASP A 124 7.63 15.05 -17.62
C ASP A 124 7.18 13.67 -17.09
N THR A 125 7.71 12.57 -17.63
CA THR A 125 7.35 11.21 -17.20
C THR A 125 8.05 10.85 -15.90
N VAL A 126 9.29 11.30 -15.70
CA VAL A 126 10.00 11.16 -14.42
C VAL A 126 9.28 11.95 -13.33
N ASP A 127 8.80 13.15 -13.64
CA ASP A 127 7.97 13.93 -12.73
C ASP A 127 6.65 13.22 -12.36
N ASP A 128 6.01 12.52 -13.31
CA ASP A 128 4.84 11.66 -13.03
C ASP A 128 5.22 10.52 -12.07
N ILE A 129 6.37 9.89 -12.26
CA ILE A 129 6.90 8.83 -11.38
C ILE A 129 7.15 9.35 -9.96
N ASP A 130 7.75 10.53 -9.83
CA ASP A 130 8.06 11.15 -8.54
C ASP A 130 6.81 11.55 -7.76
N ARG A 131 5.75 12.00 -8.44
CA ARG A 131 4.45 12.28 -7.81
C ARG A 131 3.86 11.03 -7.15
N VAL A 132 3.84 9.91 -7.88
CA VAL A 132 3.34 8.64 -7.32
C VAL A 132 4.21 8.20 -6.14
N ARG A 133 5.54 8.29 -6.28
CA ARG A 133 6.50 7.94 -5.22
C ARG A 133 6.26 8.75 -3.94
N ALA A 134 6.09 10.07 -4.07
CA ALA A 134 5.85 10.96 -2.94
C ALA A 134 4.54 10.63 -2.19
N LEU A 135 3.46 10.30 -2.92
CA LEU A 135 2.20 9.91 -2.29
C LEU A 135 2.30 8.57 -1.56
N ILE A 136 3.00 7.59 -2.14
CA ILE A 136 3.24 6.30 -1.45
C ILE A 136 4.03 6.55 -0.17
N THR A 137 5.10 7.35 -0.22
CA THR A 137 5.88 7.71 0.98
C THR A 137 5.02 8.37 2.05
N LYS A 138 4.13 9.29 1.64
CA LYS A 138 3.17 9.92 2.56
C LYS A 138 2.27 8.87 3.23
N HIS A 139 1.63 8.00 2.45
CA HIS A 139 0.76 6.96 3.03
C HIS A 139 1.50 6.00 3.95
N LEU A 140 2.71 5.59 3.60
CA LEU A 140 3.52 4.74 4.47
C LEU A 140 3.88 5.40 5.80
N SER A 141 4.03 6.74 5.83
CA SER A 141 4.30 7.48 7.06
C SER A 141 3.09 7.61 7.99
N GLU A 142 1.88 7.36 7.47
CA GLU A 142 0.61 7.45 8.20
C GLU A 142 0.14 6.08 8.72
N LEU A 143 0.86 4.99 8.39
CA LEU A 143 0.55 3.66 8.92
C LEU A 143 1.02 3.52 10.36
N ASP A 144 0.08 3.27 11.28
CA ASP A 144 0.34 2.92 12.69
C ASP A 144 0.84 1.48 12.90
#